data_AF-A0AAT9FMZ3-F1
#
_entry.id   AF-A0AAT9FMZ3-F1
#
_cell.length_a   1.000
_cell.length_b   1.000
_cell.length_c   1.000
_cell.angle_alpha   90.00
_cell.angle_beta   90.00
_cell.angle_gamma   90.00
#
_symmetry.space_group_name_H-M   'P 1'
#
loop_
_entity.id
_entity.type
_entity.pdbx_description
1 polymer ?
#
loop_
_entity_poly.entity_id
_entity_poly.type
_entity_poly.pdbx_seq_one_letter_code
_entity_poly.pdbx_strand_id
1 'polypeptide(L)'
;MVANLFYTARLSSTLDKNNNMNTESIYKKLAEMNDIKAESRDKFTDRLITVSTGALAFSITFRKALIGSAPEHVWLLKGAWIALAVSAVCGVFLHLGGASAAIRMVKAMKADPTRAYAGTHPIYRLLYLLVVLAFPSGLFMFMLFAVFNTN
;
A
#
# COMPACT_ATOMS: atom_id res chain seq x y z
N MET A 1 -18.90 36.38 -48.75
CA MET A 1 -18.67 36.58 -47.30
C MET A 1 -18.99 35.35 -46.43
N VAL A 2 -19.82 34.40 -46.89
CA VAL A 2 -20.25 33.21 -46.11
C VAL A 2 -19.18 32.11 -45.98
N ALA A 3 -18.26 32.00 -46.94
CA ALA A 3 -17.22 30.96 -46.93
C ALA A 3 -16.21 31.07 -45.76
N ASN A 4 -15.99 32.28 -45.24
CA ASN A 4 -15.03 32.51 -44.15
C ASN A 4 -15.59 32.07 -42.77
N LEU A 5 -16.91 32.07 -42.61
CA LEU A 5 -17.61 31.64 -41.39
C LEU A 5 -17.64 30.11 -41.23
N PHE A 6 -17.74 29.38 -42.34
CA PHE A 6 -17.67 27.91 -42.32
C PHE A 6 -16.28 27.38 -41.96
N TYR A 7 -15.23 28.10 -42.36
CA TYR A 7 -13.85 27.71 -42.11
C TYR A 7 -13.49 27.85 -40.61
N THR A 8 -13.90 28.93 -39.96
CA THR A 8 -13.64 29.17 -38.54
C THR A 8 -14.44 28.24 -37.63
N ALA A 9 -15.69 27.94 -37.98
CA ALA A 9 -16.51 26.96 -37.24
C ALA A 9 -15.92 25.54 -37.31
N ARG A 10 -15.42 25.14 -38.50
CA ARG A 10 -14.77 23.83 -38.67
C ARG A 10 -13.44 23.74 -37.93
N LEU A 11 -12.63 24.81 -37.93
CA LEU A 11 -11.37 24.84 -37.20
C LEU A 11 -11.57 24.77 -35.67
N SER A 12 -12.55 25.51 -35.15
CA SER A 12 -12.90 25.52 -33.73
C SER A 12 -13.33 24.13 -33.25
N SER A 13 -14.23 23.45 -33.98
CA SER A 13 -14.68 22.09 -33.63
C SER A 13 -13.56 21.03 -33.70
N THR A 14 -12.61 21.17 -34.63
CA THR A 14 -11.44 20.27 -34.69
C THR A 14 -10.43 20.51 -33.57
N LEU A 15 -10.22 21.77 -33.16
CA LEU A 15 -9.35 22.12 -32.04
C LEU A 15 -9.95 21.64 -30.71
N ASP A 16 -11.25 21.83 -30.53
CA ASP A 16 -11.97 21.39 -29.35
C ASP A 16 -11.97 19.84 -29.25
N LYS A 17 -12.18 19.15 -30.37
CA LYS A 17 -12.08 17.68 -30.43
C LYS A 17 -10.67 17.15 -30.17
N ASN A 18 -9.63 17.84 -30.63
CA ASN A 18 -8.24 17.46 -30.38
C ASN A 18 -7.83 17.65 -28.90
N ASN A 19 -8.25 18.76 -28.29
CA ASN A 19 -8.06 18.99 -26.86
C ASN A 19 -8.81 17.97 -26.00
N ASN A 20 -10.05 17.62 -26.38
CA ASN A 20 -10.83 16.61 -25.67
C ASN A 20 -10.22 15.19 -25.79
N MET A 21 -9.72 14.81 -26.97
CA MET A 21 -9.01 13.52 -27.15
C MET A 21 -7.73 13.44 -26.31
N ASN A 22 -6.97 14.54 -26.23
CA ASN A 22 -5.74 14.54 -25.44
C ASN A 22 -6.06 14.43 -23.95
N THR A 23 -7.12 15.11 -23.49
CA THR A 23 -7.55 15.09 -22.08
C THR A 23 -8.10 13.72 -21.67
N GLU A 24 -8.93 13.07 -22.49
CA GLU A 24 -9.42 11.71 -22.22
C GLU A 24 -8.27 10.69 -22.14
N SER A 25 -7.28 10.81 -23.02
CA SER A 25 -6.09 9.94 -22.99
C SER A 25 -5.28 10.10 -21.70
N ILE A 26 -5.19 11.34 -21.19
CA ILE A 26 -4.52 11.66 -19.92
C ILE A 26 -5.31 11.07 -18.75
N TYR A 27 -6.64 11.24 -18.71
CA TYR A 27 -7.48 10.65 -17.66
C TYR A 27 -7.42 9.12 -17.65
N LYS A 28 -7.47 8.50 -18.84
CA LYS A 28 -7.33 7.04 -18.97
C LYS A 28 -5.97 6.56 -18.45
N LYS A 29 -4.88 7.24 -18.81
CA LYS A 29 -3.53 6.92 -18.34
C LYS A 29 -3.38 7.12 -16.82
N LEU A 30 -4.00 8.16 -16.26
CA LEU A 30 -4.02 8.39 -14.81
C LEU A 30 -4.81 7.30 -14.07
N ALA A 31 -5.94 6.86 -14.63
CA ALA A 31 -6.72 5.76 -14.09
C ALA A 31 -5.90 4.45 -14.12
N GLU A 32 -5.32 4.09 -15.27
CA GLU A 32 -4.47 2.90 -15.41
C GLU A 32 -3.27 2.93 -14.44
N MET A 33 -2.60 4.09 -14.29
CA MET A 33 -1.49 4.23 -13.33
C MET A 33 -1.93 4.08 -11.88
N ASN A 34 -3.14 4.53 -11.53
CA ASN A 34 -3.68 4.39 -10.18
C ASN A 34 -4.08 2.93 -9.90
N ASP A 35 -4.65 2.23 -10.88
CA ASP A 35 -5.00 0.81 -10.77
C ASP A 35 -3.76 -0.05 -10.58
N ILE A 36 -2.69 0.19 -11.37
CA ILE A 36 -1.41 -0.52 -11.22
C ILE A 36 -0.79 -0.26 -9.84
N LYS A 37 -0.85 0.98 -9.34
CA LYS A 37 -0.35 1.33 -8.00
C LYS A 37 -1.15 0.64 -6.89
N ALA A 38 -2.47 0.60 -7.01
CA ALA A 38 -3.33 -0.08 -6.05
C ALA A 38 -3.03 -1.58 -6.02
N GLU A 39 -2.99 -2.23 -7.18
CA GLU A 39 -2.70 -3.65 -7.31
C GLU A 39 -1.30 -4.01 -6.78
N SER A 40 -0.29 -3.21 -7.10
CA SER A 40 1.07 -3.43 -6.60
C SER A 40 1.16 -3.29 -5.08
N ARG A 41 0.43 -2.33 -4.49
CA ARG A 41 0.42 -2.10 -3.04
C ARG A 41 -0.27 -3.25 -2.31
N ASP A 42 -1.37 -3.75 -2.85
CA ASP A 42 -2.13 -4.84 -2.25
C ASP A 42 -1.31 -6.14 -2.29
N LYS A 43 -0.71 -6.48 -3.43
CA LYS A 43 0.20 -7.64 -3.55
C LYS A 43 1.41 -7.55 -2.62
N PHE A 44 2.00 -6.36 -2.47
CA PHE A 44 3.11 -6.14 -1.54
C PHE A 44 2.67 -6.40 -0.09
N THR A 45 1.52 -5.85 0.29
CA THR A 45 0.96 -5.99 1.64
C THR A 45 0.64 -7.44 1.96
N ASP A 46 0.03 -8.17 1.04
CA ASP A 46 -0.30 -9.59 1.22
C ASP A 46 0.95 -10.44 1.43
N ARG A 47 1.96 -10.26 0.58
CA ARG A 47 3.25 -10.95 0.73
C ARG A 47 3.90 -10.65 2.07
N LEU A 48 3.86 -9.39 2.49
CA LEU A 48 4.42 -8.98 3.76
C LEU A 48 3.71 -9.64 4.95
N ILE A 49 2.38 -9.71 4.93
CA ILE A 49 1.58 -10.39 5.95
C ILE A 49 1.91 -11.89 5.96
N THR A 50 1.97 -12.54 4.80
CA THR A 50 2.29 -13.97 4.69
C THR A 50 3.68 -14.27 5.25
N VAL A 51 4.70 -13.49 4.85
CA VAL A 51 6.08 -13.68 5.34
C VAL A 51 6.18 -13.40 6.84
N SER A 52 5.56 -12.32 7.32
CA SER A 52 5.55 -11.99 8.76
C SER A 52 4.90 -13.10 9.59
N THR A 53 3.72 -13.57 9.15
CA THR A 53 2.97 -14.64 9.84
C THR A 53 3.73 -15.96 9.80
N GLY A 54 4.33 -16.30 8.65
CA GLY A 54 5.12 -17.50 8.50
C GLY A 54 6.37 -17.50 9.38
N ALA A 55 7.12 -16.40 9.39
CA ALA A 55 8.29 -16.23 10.25
C ALA A 55 7.90 -16.31 11.73
N LEU A 56 6.79 -15.69 12.11
CA LEU A 56 6.29 -15.69 13.48
C LEU A 56 5.83 -17.09 13.90
N ALA A 57 5.05 -17.78 13.08
CA ALA A 57 4.63 -19.17 13.32
C ALA A 57 5.82 -20.11 13.45
N PHE A 58 6.80 -20.01 12.54
CA PHE A 58 8.04 -20.79 12.60
C PHE A 58 8.79 -20.52 13.91
N SER A 59 8.98 -19.25 14.28
CA SER A 59 9.69 -18.89 15.51
C SER A 59 8.99 -19.36 16.79
N ILE A 60 7.65 -19.41 16.81
CA ILE A 60 6.88 -19.93 17.93
C ILE A 60 7.00 -21.46 18.00
N THR A 61 6.89 -22.16 16.87
CA THR A 61 7.01 -23.63 16.81
C THR A 61 8.37 -24.09 17.30
N PHE A 62 9.44 -23.42 16.88
CA PHE A 62 10.81 -23.76 17.27
C PHE A 62 11.29 -23.03 18.53
N ARG A 63 10.39 -22.37 19.28
CA ARG A 63 10.74 -21.59 20.48
C ARG A 63 11.59 -22.37 21.48
N LYS A 64 11.26 -23.63 21.74
CA LYS A 64 11.99 -24.46 22.71
C LYS A 64 13.42 -24.77 22.23
N ALA A 65 13.61 -25.00 20.94
CA ALA A 65 14.92 -25.20 20.34
C ALA A 65 15.74 -23.90 20.31
N LEU A 66 15.08 -22.77 20.07
CA LEU A 66 15.71 -21.44 20.02
C LEU A 66 16.13 -20.90 21.40
N ILE A 67 15.33 -21.11 22.44
CA ILE A 67 15.61 -20.56 23.79
C ILE A 67 16.65 -21.40 24.55
N GLY A 68 16.82 -22.67 24.18
CA GLY A 68 17.68 -23.61 24.92
C GLY A 68 19.16 -23.23 24.98
N SER A 69 19.66 -22.40 24.06
CA SER A 69 21.09 -22.09 23.95
C SER A 69 21.50 -20.77 24.63
N ALA A 70 20.65 -19.74 24.70
CA ALA A 70 21.00 -18.45 25.31
C ALA A 70 19.79 -17.77 26.00
N PRO A 71 19.50 -18.07 27.28
CA PRO A 71 18.35 -17.53 27.99
C PRO A 71 18.42 -16.01 28.24
N GLU A 72 19.61 -15.41 28.20
CA GLU A 72 19.80 -13.98 28.46
C GLU A 72 19.29 -13.08 27.33
N HIS A 73 19.16 -13.59 26.10
CA HIS A 73 18.75 -12.82 24.92
C HIS A 73 17.28 -12.99 24.54
N VAL A 74 16.46 -13.61 25.40
CA VAL A 74 15.03 -13.85 25.16
C VAL A 74 14.23 -12.56 24.94
N TRP A 75 14.72 -11.42 25.45
CA TRP A 75 14.09 -10.11 25.23
C TRP A 75 14.15 -9.65 23.78
N LEU A 76 15.23 -9.95 23.04
CA LEU A 76 15.32 -9.65 21.59
C LEU A 76 14.29 -10.46 20.80
N LEU A 77 14.09 -11.74 21.16
CA LEU A 77 13.11 -12.59 20.51
C LEU A 77 11.68 -12.07 20.73
N LYS A 78 11.36 -11.65 21.96
CA LYS A 78 10.07 -11.01 22.27
C LYS A 78 9.89 -9.70 21.49
N GLY A 79 10.94 -8.88 21.38
CA GLY A 79 10.91 -7.63 20.59
C GLY A 79 10.64 -7.89 19.12
N ALA A 80 11.31 -8.87 18.52
CA ALA A 80 11.08 -9.30 17.14
C ALA A 80 9.64 -9.78 16.93
N TRP A 81 9.08 -10.57 17.85
CA TRP A 81 7.69 -11.02 17.77
C TRP A 81 6.70 -9.86 17.79
N ILE A 82 6.89 -8.90 18.70
CA ILE A 82 6.01 -7.73 18.79
C ILE A 82 6.11 -6.91 17.49
N ALA A 83 7.32 -6.65 17.00
CA ALA A 83 7.52 -5.89 15.77
C ALA A 83 6.88 -6.57 14.54
N LEU A 84 7.05 -7.89 14.40
CA LEU A 84 6.44 -8.67 13.32
C LEU A 84 4.91 -8.75 13.45
N ALA A 85 4.38 -8.92 14.66
CA ALA A 85 2.94 -8.92 14.92
C ALA A 85 2.31 -7.57 14.60
N VAL A 86 2.94 -6.47 15.04
CA VAL A 86 2.48 -5.11 14.73
C VAL A 86 2.52 -4.85 13.23
N SER A 87 3.59 -5.26 12.54
CA SER A 87 3.67 -5.19 11.07
C SER A 87 2.53 -5.94 10.38
N ALA A 88 2.26 -7.18 10.80
CA ALA A 88 1.18 -7.99 10.24
C ALA A 88 -0.20 -7.35 10.48
N VAL A 89 -0.48 -6.88 11.70
CA VAL A 89 -1.75 -6.22 12.05
C VAL A 89 -1.92 -4.93 11.26
N CYS A 90 -0.90 -4.07 11.19
CA CYS A 90 -0.96 -2.85 10.39
C CYS A 90 -1.14 -3.15 8.89
N GLY A 91 -0.50 -4.21 8.37
CA GLY A 91 -0.71 -4.69 7.01
C GLY A 91 -2.18 -5.06 6.74
N VAL A 92 -2.81 -5.81 7.65
CA VAL A 92 -4.23 -6.17 7.54
C VAL A 92 -5.12 -4.92 7.55
N PHE A 93 -4.85 -3.95 8.42
CA PHE A 93 -5.58 -2.69 8.43
C PHE A 93 -5.41 -1.87 7.14
N LEU A 94 -4.22 -1.87 6.53
CA LEU A 94 -3.99 -1.24 5.23
C LEU A 94 -4.81 -1.92 4.12
N HIS A 95 -4.87 -3.25 4.13
CA HIS A 95 -5.63 -4.03 3.16
C HIS A 95 -7.14 -3.77 3.29
N LEU A 96 -7.69 -3.86 4.51
CA LEU A 96 -9.10 -3.57 4.80
C LEU A 96 -9.47 -2.11 4.52
N GLY A 97 -8.56 -1.19 4.80
CA GLY A 97 -8.78 0.22 4.57
C GLY A 97 -8.69 0.60 3.09
N GLY A 98 -7.88 -0.10 2.28
CA GLY A 98 -7.90 -0.02 0.82
C GLY A 98 -9.25 -0.43 0.24
N ALA A 99 -9.78 -1.58 0.67
CA ALA A 99 -11.11 -2.04 0.28
C ALA A 99 -12.22 -1.05 0.70
N SER A 100 -12.11 -0.49 1.90
CA SER A 100 -13.05 0.52 2.41
C SER A 100 -12.96 1.85 1.65
N ALA A 101 -11.76 2.25 1.22
CA ALA A 101 -11.53 3.46 0.45
C ALA A 101 -12.17 3.36 -0.95
N ALA A 102 -12.09 2.19 -1.59
CA ALA A 102 -12.75 1.94 -2.87
C ALA A 102 -14.28 2.10 -2.78
N ILE A 103 -14.90 1.53 -1.74
CA ILE A 103 -16.35 1.67 -1.50
C ILE A 103 -16.74 3.13 -1.24
N ARG A 104 -15.92 3.86 -0.47
CA ARG A 104 -16.14 5.29 -0.19
C ARG A 104 -15.97 6.16 -1.42
N MET A 105 -15.01 5.85 -2.30
CA MET A 105 -14.83 6.56 -3.57
C MET A 105 -16.03 6.36 -4.50
N VAL A 106 -16.56 5.15 -4.63
CA VAL A 106 -17.77 4.89 -5.41
C VAL A 106 -18.97 5.65 -4.83
N LYS A 107 -19.11 5.72 -3.51
CA LYS A 107 -20.18 6.48 -2.85
C LYS A 107 -20.00 7.99 -3.01
N ALA A 108 -18.77 8.50 -2.98
CA ALA A 108 -18.45 9.91 -3.18
C ALA A 108 -18.65 10.35 -4.64
N MET A 109 -18.25 9.53 -5.63
CA MET A 109 -18.50 9.81 -7.05
C MET A 109 -19.99 9.89 -7.39
N LYS A 110 -20.84 9.09 -6.71
CA LYS A 110 -22.30 9.17 -6.84
C LYS A 110 -22.91 10.43 -6.23
N ALA A 111 -22.25 11.03 -5.24
CA ALA A 111 -22.75 12.20 -4.52
C ALA A 111 -22.25 13.52 -5.13
N ASP A 112 -20.95 13.60 -5.48
CA ASP A 112 -20.34 14.75 -6.13
C ASP A 112 -18.99 14.34 -6.78
N PRO A 113 -18.90 14.28 -8.13
CA PRO A 113 -17.69 13.82 -8.83
C PRO A 113 -16.49 14.75 -8.61
N THR A 114 -16.70 16.01 -8.19
CA THR A 114 -15.60 16.97 -7.95
C THR A 114 -14.91 16.79 -6.60
N ARG A 115 -15.52 16.07 -5.65
CA ARG A 115 -15.01 15.85 -4.29
C ARG A 115 -14.34 14.49 -4.07
N ALA A 116 -14.31 13.64 -5.09
CA ALA A 116 -13.80 12.26 -5.00
C ALA A 116 -12.29 12.14 -4.64
N TYR A 117 -11.54 13.25 -4.64
CA TYR A 117 -10.11 13.30 -4.37
C TYR A 117 -9.71 13.81 -2.98
N ALA A 118 -10.66 13.99 -2.06
CA ALA A 118 -10.37 14.50 -0.72
C ALA A 118 -9.63 13.46 0.17
N GLY A 119 -8.31 13.42 0.03
CA GLY A 119 -7.38 13.15 1.12
C GLY A 119 -7.10 11.68 1.43
N THR A 120 -5.89 11.24 1.12
CA THR A 120 -5.26 10.08 1.78
C THR A 120 -5.25 10.37 3.29
N HIS A 121 -6.12 9.71 4.08
CA HIS A 121 -6.18 10.02 5.51
C HIS A 121 -4.80 9.83 6.14
N PRO A 122 -4.37 10.75 7.03
CA PRO A 122 -3.03 10.73 7.64
C PRO A 122 -2.74 9.40 8.36
N ILE A 123 -3.79 8.71 8.80
CA ILE A 123 -3.71 7.40 9.42
C ILE A 123 -3.13 6.33 8.48
N TYR A 124 -3.46 6.32 7.19
CA TYR A 124 -2.91 5.37 6.22
C TYR A 124 -1.42 5.60 5.99
N ARG A 125 -1.00 6.88 5.97
CA ARG A 125 0.40 7.23 5.86
C ARG A 125 1.19 6.76 7.08
N LEU A 126 0.62 6.94 8.27
CA LEU A 126 1.20 6.45 9.51
C LEU A 126 1.29 4.92 9.52
N LEU A 127 0.21 4.21 9.18
CA LEU A 127 0.19 2.74 9.11
C LEU A 127 1.22 2.22 8.11
N TYR A 128 1.31 2.82 6.93
CA TYR A 128 2.29 2.43 5.92
C TYR A 128 3.72 2.62 6.42
N LEU A 129 4.02 3.77 7.04
CA LEU A 129 5.33 4.04 7.62
C LEU A 129 5.65 3.04 8.74
N LEU A 130 4.67 2.72 9.57
CA LEU A 130 4.80 1.75 10.66
C LEU A 130 5.13 0.36 10.11
N VAL A 131 4.44 -0.09 9.06
CA VAL A 131 4.73 -1.36 8.38
C VAL A 131 6.14 -1.38 7.77
N VAL A 132 6.51 -0.33 7.05
CA VAL A 132 7.82 -0.23 6.38
C VAL A 132 8.98 -0.21 7.38
N LEU A 133 8.79 0.33 8.59
CA LEU A 133 9.83 0.35 9.62
C LEU A 133 9.81 -0.88 10.54
N ALA A 134 8.62 -1.33 10.96
CA ALA A 134 8.48 -2.42 11.93
C ALA A 134 8.91 -3.76 11.35
N PHE A 135 8.62 -4.03 10.08
CA PHE A 135 9.01 -5.29 9.44
C PHE A 135 10.54 -5.50 9.40
N PRO A 136 11.35 -4.60 8.79
CA PRO A 136 12.80 -4.78 8.76
C PRO A 136 13.41 -4.70 10.17
N SER A 137 12.87 -3.88 11.07
CA SER A 137 13.30 -3.86 12.48
C SER A 137 13.09 -5.23 13.15
N GLY A 138 11.94 -5.87 12.93
CA GLY A 138 11.64 -7.20 13.47
C GLY A 138 12.56 -8.28 12.91
N LEU A 139 12.80 -8.26 11.60
CA LEU A 139 13.77 -9.16 10.96
C LEU A 139 15.20 -8.96 11.47
N PHE A 140 15.61 -7.71 11.65
CA PHE A 140 16.94 -7.38 12.15
C PHE A 140 17.14 -7.89 13.59
N MET A 141 16.16 -7.66 14.48
CA MET A 141 16.20 -8.22 15.84
C MET A 141 16.22 -9.75 15.83
N PHE A 142 15.48 -10.38 14.93
CA PHE A 142 15.48 -11.83 14.78
C PHE A 142 16.84 -12.37 14.31
N MET A 143 17.48 -11.69 13.34
CA MET A 143 18.84 -12.02 12.91
C MET A 143 19.86 -11.84 14.04
N LEU A 144 19.81 -10.74 14.78
CA LEU A 144 20.70 -10.51 15.92
C LEU A 144 20.55 -11.60 16.97
N PHE A 145 19.32 -11.98 17.30
CA PHE A 145 19.07 -13.10 18.20
C PHE A 145 19.71 -14.40 17.69
N ALA A 146 19.56 -14.72 16.40
CA ALA A 146 20.16 -15.91 15.81
C ALA A 146 21.70 -15.90 15.90
N VAL A 147 22.34 -14.75 15.66
CA VAL A 147 23.80 -14.60 15.76
C VAL A 147 24.28 -14.77 17.20
N PHE A 148 23.61 -14.15 18.17
CA PHE A 148 23.97 -14.30 19.59
C PHE A 148 23.68 -15.69 20.15
N ASN A 149 22.71 -16.41 19.59
CA ASN A 149 22.38 -17.77 20.02
C ASN A 149 23.29 -18.85 19.40
N THR A 150 24.12 -18.49 18.40
CA THR A 150 25.04 -19.42 17.72
C THR A 150 26.45 -19.40 18.33
N ASN A 151 26.84 -18.31 18.99
CA ASN A 151 28.11 -18.20 19.73
C ASN A 151 27.93 -18.67 21.17
#